data_AF-A0A7D9MBD9-F1
#
_entry.id   AF-A0A7D9MBD9-F1
#
_cell.length_a   1.000
_cell.length_b   1.000
_cell.length_c   1.000
_cell.angle_alpha   90.00
_cell.angle_beta   90.00
_cell.angle_gamma   90.00
#
_symmetry.space_group_name_H-M   'P 1'
#
loop_
_entity.id
_entity.type
_entity.pdbx_description
1 polymer ?
#
loop_
_entity_poly.entity_id
_entity_poly.type
_entity_poly.pdbx_seq_one_letter_code
_entity_poly.pdbx_strand_id
1 'polypeptide(L)'
;TYCIYSAAISPNTCPKSEGKFLFGIGYWDNQFWLNDSEMKGVLPGGNSDRGGRTGIYFCCQGSKDPNIPMSLPIDQPFYLLAFKSSVCQKVEWATVSPQFILYDTSDYTRNRDSFMYSTPFNAKKNDPKIHYCYYE
;
A
#
# COMPACT_ATOMS: atom_id res chain seq x y z
N THR A 1 2.82 3.46 -12.89
CA THR A 1 3.34 3.61 -11.50
C THR A 1 2.56 2.75 -10.53
N TYR A 2 3.20 2.14 -9.53
CA TYR A 2 2.53 1.27 -8.55
C TYR A 2 3.26 1.22 -7.21
N CYS A 3 2.64 0.67 -6.16
CA CYS A 3 3.28 0.29 -4.90
C CYS A 3 3.02 -1.19 -4.59
N ILE A 4 3.85 -1.75 -3.72
CA ILE A 4 3.67 -3.04 -3.06
C ILE A 4 3.89 -2.88 -1.56
N TYR A 5 3.42 -3.85 -0.79
CA TYR A 5 3.74 -3.93 0.63
C TYR A 5 5.21 -4.27 0.85
N SER A 6 5.82 -3.68 1.88
CA SER A 6 7.16 -4.05 2.35
C SER A 6 7.05 -5.00 3.53
N ALA A 7 7.96 -5.97 3.63
CA ALA A 7 8.01 -6.93 4.73
C ALA A 7 8.61 -6.36 6.04
N ALA A 8 9.27 -5.19 5.99
CA ALA A 8 9.91 -4.57 7.16
C ALA A 8 10.07 -3.04 7.03
N ILE A 9 10.36 -2.37 8.16
CA ILE A 9 10.68 -0.93 8.26
C ILE A 9 12.10 -0.66 7.75
N SER A 10 12.39 -0.97 6.49
CA SER A 10 13.69 -0.66 5.91
C SER A 10 13.60 -0.44 4.41
N PRO A 11 14.21 0.63 3.87
CA PRO A 11 14.38 0.82 2.44
C PRO A 11 15.10 -0.35 1.75
N ASN A 12 15.94 -1.08 2.47
CA ASN A 12 16.66 -2.24 1.93
C ASN A 12 15.77 -3.45 1.66
N THR A 13 14.53 -3.43 2.17
CA THR A 13 13.52 -4.46 1.95
C THR A 13 12.79 -4.27 0.62
N CYS A 14 12.85 -3.07 0.04
CA CYS A 14 12.27 -2.83 -1.28
C CYS A 14 13.03 -3.59 -2.36
N PRO A 15 12.35 -4.08 -3.40
CA PRO A 15 13.01 -4.76 -4.51
C PRO A 15 14.14 -3.89 -5.07
N LYS A 16 15.32 -4.52 -5.25
CA LYS A 16 16.49 -3.89 -5.84
C LYS A 16 16.52 -4.03 -7.37
N SER A 17 15.63 -4.85 -7.92
CA SER A 17 15.44 -5.04 -9.36
C SER A 17 14.86 -3.80 -10.04
N GLU A 18 14.82 -3.81 -11.37
CA GLU A 18 14.70 -2.64 -12.24
C GLU A 18 13.73 -1.52 -11.77
N GLY A 19 14.34 -0.38 -11.45
CA GLY A 19 13.66 0.84 -11.03
C GLY A 19 13.92 1.18 -9.56
N LYS A 20 14.08 2.48 -9.28
CA LYS A 20 14.24 2.94 -7.90
C LYS A 20 12.88 2.90 -7.20
N PHE A 21 12.69 1.91 -6.33
CA PHE A 21 11.59 1.91 -5.38
C PHE A 21 11.82 2.96 -4.30
N LEU A 22 10.75 3.67 -3.96
CA LEU A 22 10.69 4.64 -2.90
C LEU A 22 9.97 4.00 -1.71
N PHE A 23 10.69 3.88 -0.60
CA PHE A 23 10.11 3.39 0.65
C PHE A 23 9.12 4.41 1.23
N GLY A 24 8.14 3.93 1.98
CA GLY A 24 7.38 4.76 2.89
C GLY A 24 6.51 3.98 3.87
N ILE A 25 5.89 4.75 4.76
CA ILE A 25 5.21 4.24 5.95
C ILE A 25 3.88 4.99 6.09
N GLY A 26 2.81 4.24 6.38
CA GLY A 26 1.56 4.78 6.89
C GLY A 26 1.26 4.20 8.26
N TYR A 27 0.83 5.03 9.19
CA TYR A 27 0.24 4.63 10.45
C TYR A 27 -1.23 5.00 10.40
N TRP A 28 -2.09 4.01 10.60
CA TRP A 28 -3.53 4.20 10.72
C TRP A 28 -3.96 4.05 12.17
N ASP A 29 -4.70 5.03 12.68
CA ASP A 29 -5.23 5.01 14.04
C ASP A 29 -6.28 3.91 14.17
N ASN A 30 -6.11 3.03 15.17
CA ASN A 30 -7.17 2.14 15.60
C ASN A 30 -7.90 2.83 16.77
N GLN A 31 -9.22 2.66 16.85
CA GLN A 31 -9.96 3.28 17.96
C GLN A 31 -9.41 2.77 19.28
N PHE A 32 -8.94 3.70 20.13
CA PHE A 32 -8.37 3.48 21.47
C PHE A 32 -9.17 2.55 22.38
N TRP A 33 -10.44 2.26 22.06
CA TRP A 33 -11.40 1.56 22.91
C TRP A 33 -11.76 0.14 22.45
N LEU A 34 -11.35 -0.29 21.25
CA LEU A 34 -11.78 -1.57 20.64
C LEU A 34 -10.59 -2.32 20.03
N ASN A 35 -9.56 -2.59 20.83
CA ASN A 35 -8.29 -3.25 20.46
C ASN A 35 -8.46 -4.67 19.85
N ASP A 36 -9.05 -4.79 18.67
CA ASP A 36 -9.27 -6.06 17.95
C ASP A 36 -8.45 -6.13 16.65
N SER A 37 -7.29 -5.47 16.62
CA SER A 37 -6.31 -5.65 15.52
C SER A 37 -5.53 -6.95 15.74
N GLU A 38 -6.19 -8.10 15.62
CA GLU A 38 -5.49 -9.40 15.72
C GLU A 38 -4.55 -9.61 14.54
N MET A 39 -3.26 -9.81 14.83
CA MET A 39 -2.26 -10.16 13.83
C MET A 39 -2.17 -11.68 13.70
N LYS A 40 -2.67 -12.25 12.59
CA LYS A 40 -2.61 -13.68 12.29
C LYS A 40 -2.14 -13.94 10.86
N GLY A 41 -1.36 -15.01 10.66
CA GLY A 41 -0.87 -15.44 9.35
C GLY A 41 0.38 -14.70 8.87
N VAL A 42 0.65 -14.75 7.56
CA VAL A 42 1.73 -13.99 6.91
C VAL A 42 1.20 -12.59 6.63
N LEU A 43 1.74 -11.60 7.33
CA LEU A 43 1.33 -10.21 7.22
C LEU A 43 2.38 -9.39 6.46
N PRO A 44 1.97 -8.31 5.78
CA PRO A 44 2.87 -7.22 5.44
C PRO A 44 3.69 -6.80 6.66
N GLY A 45 4.87 -6.24 6.42
CA GLY A 45 5.61 -5.56 7.46
C GLY A 45 4.73 -4.49 8.08
N GLY A 46 4.57 -4.57 9.39
CA GLY A 46 3.75 -3.67 10.16
C GLY A 46 3.99 -3.84 11.65
N ASN A 47 3.72 -2.80 12.42
CA ASN A 47 3.76 -2.85 13.86
C ASN A 47 2.52 -2.16 14.44
N SER A 48 1.91 -2.77 15.45
CA SER A 48 1.03 -2.05 16.35
C SER A 48 1.93 -1.22 17.26
N ASP A 49 1.84 0.11 17.20
CA ASP A 49 2.55 0.93 18.18
C ASP A 49 1.82 0.91 19.53
N ARG A 50 2.51 1.30 20.60
CA ARG A 50 1.94 1.37 21.96
C ARG A 50 0.77 2.35 22.09
N GLY A 51 0.49 3.13 21.05
CA GLY A 51 -0.55 4.15 21.00
C GLY A 51 -1.79 3.73 20.21
N GLY A 52 -1.93 2.47 19.81
CA GLY A 52 -3.09 2.00 19.05
C GLY A 52 -3.00 2.30 17.55
N ARG A 53 -1.81 2.47 16.97
CA ARG A 53 -1.70 2.68 15.52
C ARG A 53 -1.19 1.44 14.82
N THR A 54 -1.81 1.09 13.71
CA THR A 54 -1.34 0.04 12.80
C THR A 54 -0.40 0.63 11.77
N GLY A 55 0.90 0.34 11.89
CA GLY A 55 1.91 0.68 10.90
C GLY A 55 1.87 -0.27 9.71
N ILE A 56 1.94 0.27 8.50
CA ILE A 56 2.03 -0.46 7.23
C ILE A 56 3.12 0.17 6.37
N TYR A 57 3.96 -0.67 5.78
CA TYR A 57 5.10 -0.21 4.99
C TYR A 57 4.92 -0.50 3.50
N PHE A 58 5.44 0.39 2.67
CA PHE A 58 5.26 0.36 1.23
C PHE A 58 6.58 0.56 0.49
N CYS A 59 6.65 -0.04 -0.69
CA CYS A 59 7.66 0.23 -1.70
C CYS A 59 6.96 0.67 -2.98
N CYS A 60 7.19 1.92 -3.41
CA CYS A 60 6.49 2.53 -4.53
C CYS A 60 7.44 2.84 -5.71
N GLN A 61 7.05 2.47 -6.93
CA GLN A 61 7.79 2.76 -8.16
C GLN A 61 7.06 3.83 -8.99
N GLY A 62 7.68 5.00 -9.10
CA GLY A 62 7.06 6.22 -9.59
C GLY A 62 7.46 6.71 -10.98
N SER A 63 8.22 5.94 -11.76
CA SER A 63 8.98 6.47 -12.90
C SER A 63 8.37 6.28 -14.30
N LYS A 64 7.23 5.60 -14.43
CA LYS A 64 6.64 5.29 -15.75
C LYS A 64 5.14 5.59 -15.80
N ASP A 65 4.70 6.12 -16.95
CA ASP A 65 3.28 6.30 -17.29
C ASP A 65 2.54 4.95 -17.10
N PRO A 66 1.47 4.89 -16.27
CA PRO A 66 0.72 3.65 -16.05
C PRO A 66 0.15 3.03 -17.34
N ASN A 67 0.03 3.78 -18.44
CA ASN A 67 -0.46 3.27 -19.71
C ASN A 67 0.59 2.54 -20.55
N ILE A 68 1.87 2.67 -20.21
CA ILE A 68 2.95 1.94 -20.87
C ILE A 68 3.06 0.58 -20.17
N PRO A 69 2.78 -0.55 -20.84
CA PRO A 69 2.87 -1.88 -20.24
C PRO A 69 4.27 -2.18 -19.70
N MET A 70 4.32 -2.99 -18.64
CA MET A 70 5.58 -3.53 -18.11
C MET A 70 5.47 -5.03 -17.90
N SER A 71 6.59 -5.73 -18.02
CA SER A 71 6.65 -7.16 -17.71
C SER A 71 6.72 -7.38 -16.20
N LEU A 72 5.83 -8.22 -15.69
CA LEU A 72 5.86 -8.75 -14.33
C LEU A 72 5.62 -10.27 -14.40
N PRO A 73 5.96 -11.04 -13.35
CA PRO A 73 5.55 -12.45 -13.29
C PRO A 73 4.03 -12.56 -13.34
N ILE A 74 3.52 -13.35 -14.28
CA ILE A 74 2.08 -13.58 -14.51
C ILE A 74 1.69 -15.04 -14.28
N ASP A 75 2.60 -15.85 -13.72
CA ASP A 75 2.36 -17.29 -13.48
C ASP A 75 1.21 -17.52 -12.48
N GLN A 76 0.91 -16.51 -11.67
CA GLN A 76 -0.20 -16.49 -10.71
C GLN A 76 -0.82 -15.08 -10.64
N PRO A 77 -2.12 -14.97 -10.37
CA PRO A 77 -2.75 -13.67 -10.15
C PRO A 77 -2.10 -12.91 -8.99
N PHE A 78 -2.00 -11.59 -9.13
CA PHE A 78 -1.36 -10.75 -8.12
C PHE A 78 -2.02 -9.38 -8.00
N TYR A 79 -1.67 -8.69 -6.93
CA TYR A 79 -2.15 -7.35 -6.63
C TYR A 79 -1.01 -6.35 -6.61
N LEU A 80 -1.24 -5.20 -7.23
CA LEU A 80 -0.46 -3.98 -6.99
C LEU A 80 -1.37 -2.91 -6.38
N LEU A 81 -0.75 -1.97 -5.68
CA LEU A 81 -1.43 -0.78 -5.16
C LEU A 81 -1.21 0.37 -6.15
N ALA A 82 -2.24 1.14 -6.48
CA ALA A 82 -2.10 2.27 -7.39
C ALA A 82 -1.21 3.37 -6.75
N PHE A 83 -0.35 4.02 -7.54
CA PHE A 83 0.56 5.06 -7.06
C PHE A 83 0.42 6.35 -7.88
N LYS A 84 0.35 7.49 -7.18
CA LYS A 84 0.14 8.87 -7.70
C LYS A 84 -1.23 9.16 -8.32
N SER A 85 -1.91 8.17 -8.90
CA SER A 85 -3.30 8.26 -9.36
C SER A 85 -4.04 6.96 -9.05
N SER A 86 -5.36 6.92 -9.27
CA SER A 86 -6.17 5.70 -9.19
C SER A 86 -6.00 4.77 -10.41
N VAL A 87 -5.21 5.16 -11.41
CA VAL A 87 -5.02 4.40 -12.65
C VAL A 87 -4.03 3.27 -12.41
N CYS A 88 -4.42 2.06 -12.79
CA CYS A 88 -3.57 0.89 -12.69
C CYS A 88 -2.47 0.88 -13.76
N GLN A 89 -1.29 0.43 -13.36
CA GLN A 89 -0.17 0.14 -14.27
C GLN A 89 -0.57 -0.98 -15.23
N LYS A 90 -0.44 -0.81 -16.54
CA LYS A 90 -0.62 -1.93 -17.48
C LYS A 90 0.51 -2.93 -17.30
N VAL A 91 0.18 -4.21 -17.32
CA VAL A 91 1.12 -5.32 -17.27
C VAL A 91 0.97 -6.10 -18.57
N GLU A 92 2.09 -6.48 -19.17
CA GLU A 92 2.07 -7.28 -20.39
C GLU A 92 1.40 -8.63 -20.14
N TRP A 93 0.56 -9.06 -21.08
CA TRP A 93 -0.13 -10.36 -21.05
C TRP A 93 -1.08 -10.59 -19.87
N ALA A 94 -1.40 -9.55 -19.08
CA ALA A 94 -2.37 -9.63 -18.00
C ALA A 94 -3.52 -8.65 -18.22
N THR A 95 -4.72 -9.07 -17.84
CA THR A 95 -5.90 -8.20 -17.73
C THR A 95 -5.92 -7.58 -16.33
N VAL A 96 -6.26 -6.28 -16.24
CA VAL A 96 -6.32 -5.58 -14.96
C VAL A 96 -7.75 -5.26 -14.57
N SER A 97 -8.09 -5.56 -13.31
CA SER A 97 -9.35 -5.23 -12.68
C SER A 97 -9.12 -4.27 -11.50
N PRO A 98 -9.46 -2.98 -11.63
CA PRO A 98 -9.34 -2.01 -10.54
C PRO A 98 -10.32 -2.32 -9.40
N GLN A 99 -9.81 -2.39 -8.18
CA GLN A 99 -10.56 -2.61 -6.95
C GLN A 99 -10.19 -1.56 -5.91
N PHE A 100 -10.95 -1.48 -4.82
CA PHE A 100 -10.57 -0.63 -3.71
C PHE A 100 -11.06 -1.21 -2.38
N ILE A 101 -10.35 -0.86 -1.32
CA ILE A 101 -10.81 -1.04 0.05
C ILE A 101 -10.93 0.35 0.66
N LEU A 102 -12.08 0.63 1.26
CA LEU A 102 -12.27 1.81 2.10
C LEU A 102 -11.95 1.39 3.54
N TYR A 103 -10.92 2.00 4.11
CA TYR A 103 -10.56 1.79 5.51
C TYR A 103 -11.29 2.82 6.36
N ASP A 104 -11.87 2.38 7.47
CA ASP A 104 -12.35 3.26 8.53
C ASP A 104 -11.18 3.44 9.52
N THR A 105 -10.59 4.63 9.56
CA THR A 105 -9.45 4.94 10.46
C THR A 105 -9.83 5.87 11.61
N SER A 106 -11.13 6.11 11.78
CA SER A 106 -11.82 6.81 12.87
C SER A 106 -10.96 7.50 13.95
N ASP A 107 -10.98 8.83 13.95
CA ASP A 107 -11.55 9.66 15.02
C ASP A 107 -11.70 11.08 14.46
N TYR A 108 -12.94 11.54 14.19
CA TYR A 108 -13.22 12.87 13.61
C TYR A 108 -12.60 14.02 14.40
N THR A 109 -12.25 13.78 15.67
CA THR A 109 -11.73 14.82 16.57
C THR A 109 -10.27 14.62 16.96
N ARG A 110 -9.69 13.42 16.78
CA ARG A 110 -8.33 13.07 17.23
C ARG A 110 -7.59 12.07 16.36
N ASN A 111 -7.83 12.05 15.04
CA ASN A 111 -7.10 11.18 14.12
C ASN A 111 -5.57 11.34 14.25
N ARG A 112 -4.88 10.26 14.62
CA ARG A 112 -3.39 10.20 14.71
C ARG A 112 -2.74 9.51 13.51
N ASP A 113 -3.48 9.39 12.41
CA ASP A 113 -2.95 8.95 11.13
C ASP A 113 -1.71 9.75 10.77
N SER A 114 -0.65 9.06 10.37
CA SER A 114 0.59 9.71 9.98
C SER A 114 1.29 8.97 8.86
N PHE A 115 1.87 9.72 7.94
CA PHE A 115 2.47 9.15 6.73
C PHE A 115 3.83 9.75 6.48
N MET A 116 4.81 8.90 6.21
CA MET A 116 6.17 9.28 5.89
C MET A 116 6.54 8.75 4.50
N TYR A 117 7.24 9.59 3.73
CA TYR A 117 7.75 9.24 2.40
C TYR A 117 6.64 8.82 1.42
N SER A 118 6.86 7.72 0.67
CA SER A 118 5.98 7.29 -0.43
C SER A 118 4.91 6.30 0.03
N THR A 119 3.67 6.60 -0.31
CA THR A 119 2.50 5.77 0.02
C THR A 119 1.63 5.59 -1.22
N PRO A 120 0.74 4.58 -1.25
CA PRO A 120 -0.25 4.42 -2.31
C PRO A 120 -1.11 5.67 -2.52
N PHE A 121 -1.72 5.75 -3.69
CA PHE A 121 -2.67 6.81 -4.00
C PHE A 121 -3.79 6.84 -2.97
N ASN A 122 -4.12 8.05 -2.51
CA ASN A 122 -5.19 8.33 -1.56
C ASN A 122 -5.00 7.76 -0.14
N ALA A 123 -3.84 7.17 0.17
CA ALA A 123 -3.55 6.62 1.50
C ALA A 123 -3.49 7.67 2.62
N LYS A 124 -3.22 8.95 2.28
CA LYS A 124 -3.04 10.05 3.24
C LYS A 124 -4.35 10.80 3.58
N LYS A 125 -5.50 10.24 3.24
CA LYS A 125 -6.82 10.83 3.53
C LYS A 125 -7.39 10.17 4.78
N ASN A 126 -8.26 10.92 5.48
CA ASN A 126 -9.18 10.30 6.43
C ASN A 126 -10.03 9.28 5.68
N ASP A 127 -10.25 8.13 6.30
CA ASP A 127 -10.91 6.97 5.71
C ASP A 127 -10.35 6.64 4.31
N PRO A 128 -9.06 6.25 4.24
CA PRO A 128 -8.36 6.17 2.99
C PRO A 128 -8.98 5.09 2.10
N LYS A 129 -9.39 5.49 0.90
CA LYS A 129 -9.74 4.57 -0.18
C LYS A 129 -8.46 4.11 -0.86
N ILE A 130 -7.97 2.93 -0.50
CA ILE A 130 -6.77 2.34 -1.11
C ILE A 130 -7.17 1.59 -2.37
N HIS A 131 -6.55 1.95 -3.49
CA HIS A 131 -6.83 1.37 -4.79
C HIS A 131 -5.90 0.19 -5.07
N TYR A 132 -6.50 -0.94 -5.40
CA TYR A 132 -5.84 -2.19 -5.77
C TYR A 132 -6.02 -2.43 -7.26
N CYS A 133 -5.02 -3.04 -7.87
CA CYS A 133 -5.01 -3.47 -9.25
C CYS A 133 -4.80 -4.96 -9.24
N TYR A 134 -5.86 -5.72 -9.50
CA TYR A 134 -5.82 -7.17 -9.62
C TYR A 134 -5.44 -7.55 -11.04
N TYR A 135 -4.45 -8.43 -11.21
CA TYR A 135 -3.96 -8.89 -12.51
C TYR A 135 -4.16 -10.40 -12.63
N GLU A 136 -4.70 -10.83 -13.77
CA GLU A 136 -4.89 -12.24 -14.18
C GLU A 136 -4.67 -12.44 -15.68
#